data_AF-A0A562KVE4-F1
#
_entry.id   AF-A0A562KVE4-F1
#
_cell.length_a   1.000
_cell.length_b   1.000
_cell.length_c   1.000
_cell.angle_alpha   90.00
_cell.angle_beta   90.00
_cell.angle_gamma   90.00
#
_symmetry.space_group_name_H-M   'P 1'
#
loop_
_entity.id
_entity.type
_entity.pdbx_description
1 polymer ?
#
loop_
_entity_poly.entity_id
_entity_poly.type
_entity_poly.pdbx_seq_one_letter_code
_entity_poly.pdbx_strand_id
1 'polypeptide(L)'
;MNESVPSPQALRTAADRLVSALAAHSDPEYRLTVLKRLVRRLGEERYPLFLRVLGVVAESDDERAQRLLADTFGTALRRMDMPGGALSSWGATRLPETATPLAASALSGQFFGATPRRLLGPVEYLTVWHLQRTQRSTLGAATFRTSLARMIALLNRSDDARTLYPQKLAADAQNELEGAYTRATRARLAAIAAAWKAGRTPDEVAQAAMEVRETEHPRDWVMRDL
;
A
#
# COMPACT_ATOMS: atom_id res chain seq x y z
N MET A 1 -15.89 17.07 -5.26
CA MET A 1 -16.80 16.00 -5.73
C MET A 1 -16.76 14.87 -4.72
N ASN A 2 -17.87 14.62 -4.01
CA ASN A 2 -17.99 13.48 -3.11
C ASN A 2 -17.92 12.19 -3.94
N GLU A 3 -16.81 11.45 -3.83
CA GLU A 3 -16.67 10.15 -4.48
C GLU A 3 -17.60 9.18 -3.73
N SER A 4 -18.72 8.82 -4.36
CA SER A 4 -19.65 7.85 -3.79
C SER A 4 -18.94 6.51 -3.63
N VAL A 5 -18.99 5.97 -2.40
CA VAL A 5 -18.44 4.63 -2.13
C VAL A 5 -19.17 3.64 -3.03
N PRO A 6 -18.46 2.85 -3.87
CA PRO A 6 -19.11 1.92 -4.78
C PRO A 6 -19.88 0.86 -4.01
N SER A 7 -21.03 0.44 -4.56
CA SER A 7 -21.86 -0.57 -3.93
C SER A 7 -21.13 -1.92 -3.86
N PRO A 8 -21.49 -2.81 -2.90
CA PRO A 8 -20.90 -4.14 -2.81
C PRO A 8 -21.01 -4.95 -4.11
N GLN A 9 -22.14 -4.83 -4.82
CA GLN A 9 -22.34 -5.50 -6.10
C GLN A 9 -21.39 -4.95 -7.19
N ALA A 10 -21.16 -3.63 -7.22
CA ALA A 10 -20.22 -3.04 -8.17
C ALA A 10 -18.78 -3.53 -7.93
N LEU A 11 -18.39 -3.69 -6.65
CA LEU A 11 -17.06 -4.23 -6.29
C LEU A 11 -16.90 -5.70 -6.70
N ARG A 12 -17.94 -6.54 -6.51
CA ARG A 12 -17.94 -7.94 -6.96
C ARG A 12 -17.82 -8.04 -8.49
N THR A 13 -18.64 -7.28 -9.22
CA THR A 13 -18.55 -7.23 -10.69
C THR A 13 -17.16 -6.75 -11.16
N ALA A 14 -16.54 -5.80 -10.46
CA ALA A 14 -15.19 -5.34 -10.79
C ALA A 14 -14.12 -6.42 -10.51
N ALA A 15 -14.25 -7.16 -9.42
CA ALA A 15 -13.40 -8.29 -9.08
C ALA A 15 -13.51 -9.40 -10.13
N ASP A 16 -14.73 -9.80 -10.51
CA ASP A 16 -14.96 -10.83 -11.52
C ASP A 16 -14.35 -10.45 -12.87
N ARG A 17 -14.50 -9.18 -13.27
CA ARG A 17 -13.90 -8.65 -14.51
C ARG A 17 -12.38 -8.65 -14.45
N LEU A 18 -11.79 -8.29 -13.31
CA LEU A 18 -10.34 -8.34 -13.13
C LEU A 18 -9.83 -9.77 -13.27
N VAL A 19 -10.43 -10.71 -12.54
CA VAL A 19 -10.06 -12.14 -12.58
C VAL A 19 -10.23 -12.69 -13.99
N SER A 20 -11.35 -12.40 -14.65
CA SER A 20 -11.62 -12.82 -16.03
C SER A 20 -10.57 -12.27 -17.02
N ALA A 21 -10.19 -11.00 -16.88
CA ALA A 21 -9.17 -10.38 -17.72
C ALA A 21 -7.78 -11.02 -17.52
N LEU A 22 -7.43 -11.38 -16.29
CA LEU A 22 -6.18 -12.09 -16.00
C LEU A 22 -6.22 -13.55 -16.49
N ALA A 23 -7.36 -14.20 -16.39
CA ALA A 23 -7.55 -15.60 -16.78
C ALA A 23 -7.55 -15.77 -18.31
N ALA A 24 -7.96 -14.73 -19.06
CA ALA A 24 -8.00 -14.74 -20.52
C ALA A 24 -6.62 -14.89 -21.19
N HIS A 25 -5.53 -14.66 -20.45
CA HIS A 25 -4.17 -14.81 -20.94
C HIS A 25 -3.39 -15.77 -20.06
N SER A 26 -2.56 -16.64 -20.65
CA SER A 26 -1.68 -17.56 -19.93
C SER A 26 -0.32 -16.94 -19.58
N ASP A 27 0.10 -15.89 -20.27
CA ASP A 27 1.38 -15.21 -20.07
C ASP A 27 1.41 -14.41 -18.75
N PRO A 28 2.31 -14.75 -17.80
CA PRO A 28 2.48 -14.02 -16.55
C PRO A 28 2.83 -12.53 -16.73
N GLU A 29 3.62 -12.18 -17.74
CA GLU A 29 4.04 -10.79 -17.98
C GLU A 29 2.88 -9.94 -18.52
N TYR A 30 2.04 -10.53 -19.37
CA TYR A 30 0.81 -9.90 -19.82
C TYR A 30 -0.14 -9.63 -18.64
N ARG A 31 -0.35 -10.61 -17.76
CA ARG A 31 -1.18 -10.47 -16.54
C ARG A 31 -0.67 -9.33 -15.65
N LEU A 32 0.64 -9.26 -15.43
CA LEU A 32 1.26 -8.16 -14.69
C LEU A 32 0.99 -6.81 -15.37
N THR A 33 1.14 -6.74 -16.69
CA THR A 33 0.86 -5.52 -17.48
C THR A 33 -0.59 -5.07 -17.34
N VAL A 34 -1.56 -5.99 -17.36
CA VAL A 34 -2.98 -5.69 -17.12
C VAL A 34 -3.17 -5.07 -15.74
N LEU A 35 -2.59 -5.69 -14.71
CA LEU A 35 -2.71 -5.23 -13.33
C LEU A 35 -2.10 -3.83 -13.14
N LYS A 36 -0.89 -3.60 -13.67
CA LYS A 36 -0.24 -2.29 -13.66
C LYS A 36 -1.04 -1.24 -14.42
N ARG A 37 -1.60 -1.60 -15.58
CA ARG A 37 -2.44 -0.70 -16.37
C ARG A 37 -3.71 -0.32 -15.61
N LEU A 38 -4.33 -1.25 -14.89
CA LEU A 38 -5.49 -0.98 -14.05
C LEU A 38 -5.14 0.05 -12.96
N VAL A 39 -4.09 -0.20 -12.18
CA VAL A 39 -3.64 0.73 -11.12
C VAL A 39 -3.34 2.11 -11.69
N ARG A 40 -2.61 2.18 -12.82
CA ARG A 40 -2.31 3.45 -13.49
C ARG A 40 -3.56 4.18 -13.97
N ARG A 41 -4.57 3.48 -14.49
CA ARG A 41 -5.83 4.09 -14.96
C ARG A 41 -6.73 4.56 -13.82
N LEU A 42 -6.72 3.86 -12.70
CA LEU A 42 -7.41 4.29 -11.49
C LEU A 42 -6.80 5.57 -10.92
N GLY A 43 -5.48 5.73 -11.10
CA GLY A 43 -4.71 6.85 -10.57
C GLY A 43 -4.41 6.67 -9.08
N GLU A 44 -3.46 7.46 -8.59
CA GLU A 44 -2.95 7.39 -7.21
C GLU A 44 -4.08 7.52 -6.19
N GLU A 45 -5.03 8.42 -6.45
CA GLU A 45 -6.12 8.70 -5.52
C GLU A 45 -7.03 7.49 -5.28
N ARG A 46 -7.18 6.61 -6.27
CA ARG A 46 -8.12 5.48 -6.22
C ARG A 46 -7.43 4.15 -5.92
N TYR A 47 -6.17 4.15 -5.47
CA TYR A 47 -5.52 2.93 -5.00
C TYR A 47 -6.29 2.20 -3.88
N PRO A 48 -6.96 2.87 -2.93
CA PRO A 48 -7.86 2.21 -1.99
C PRO A 48 -8.98 1.41 -2.64
N LEU A 49 -9.51 1.87 -3.78
CA LEU A 49 -10.53 1.14 -4.52
C LEU A 49 -9.95 -0.15 -5.11
N PHE A 50 -8.71 -0.09 -5.62
CA PHE A 50 -7.98 -1.27 -6.05
C PHE A 50 -7.81 -2.28 -4.90
N LEU A 51 -7.39 -1.83 -3.72
CA LEU A 51 -7.28 -2.69 -2.53
C LEU A 51 -8.61 -3.32 -2.12
N ARG A 52 -9.72 -2.60 -2.24
CA ARG A 52 -11.07 -3.15 -1.99
C ARG A 52 -11.43 -4.25 -2.98
N VAL A 53 -11.11 -4.07 -4.26
CA VAL A 53 -11.32 -5.11 -5.30
C VAL A 53 -10.48 -6.35 -4.99
N LEU A 54 -9.21 -6.19 -4.60
CA LEU A 54 -8.39 -7.31 -4.14
C LEU A 54 -8.97 -7.99 -2.90
N GLY A 55 -9.50 -7.21 -1.95
CA GLY A 55 -10.18 -7.72 -0.76
C GLY A 55 -11.38 -8.60 -1.09
N VAL A 56 -12.18 -8.22 -2.10
CA VAL A 56 -13.31 -9.05 -2.56
C VAL A 56 -12.83 -10.40 -3.10
N VAL A 57 -11.72 -10.45 -3.84
CA VAL A 57 -11.16 -11.73 -4.31
C VAL A 57 -10.54 -12.53 -3.18
N ALA A 58 -9.91 -11.87 -2.20
CA ALA A 58 -9.37 -12.54 -1.01
C ALA A 58 -10.48 -13.15 -0.12
N GLU A 59 -11.69 -12.61 -0.16
CA GLU A 59 -12.85 -13.09 0.59
C GLU A 59 -13.68 -14.15 -0.16
N SER A 60 -13.44 -14.35 -1.46
CA SER A 60 -14.20 -15.32 -2.24
C SER A 60 -13.71 -16.75 -1.99
N ASP A 61 -14.58 -17.73 -2.22
CA ASP A 61 -14.21 -19.15 -2.18
C ASP A 61 -13.51 -19.63 -3.47
N ASP A 62 -13.22 -18.73 -4.41
CA ASP A 62 -12.56 -19.06 -5.68
C ASP A 62 -11.04 -19.11 -5.50
N GLU A 63 -10.55 -20.28 -5.09
CA GLU A 63 -9.11 -20.51 -4.91
C GLU A 63 -8.30 -20.31 -6.20
N ARG A 64 -8.91 -20.53 -7.38
CA ARG A 64 -8.21 -20.34 -8.66
C ARG A 64 -8.01 -18.85 -8.92
N ALA A 65 -9.02 -18.03 -8.67
CA ALA A 65 -8.91 -16.58 -8.75
C ALA A 65 -7.88 -16.03 -7.76
N GLN A 66 -7.89 -16.51 -6.53
CA GLN A 66 -6.91 -16.11 -5.51
C GLN A 66 -5.48 -16.45 -5.95
N ARG A 67 -5.24 -17.68 -6.40
CA ARG A 67 -3.92 -18.11 -6.89
C ARG A 67 -3.47 -17.31 -8.10
N LEU A 68 -4.36 -17.06 -9.06
CA LEU A 68 -4.07 -16.27 -10.25
C LEU A 68 -3.57 -14.85 -9.92
N LEU A 69 -4.24 -14.17 -8.97
CA LEU A 69 -3.78 -12.88 -8.49
C LEU A 69 -2.46 -12.98 -7.72
N ALA A 70 -2.32 -13.96 -6.83
CA ALA A 70 -1.12 -14.16 -6.04
C ALA A 70 0.11 -14.41 -6.93
N ASP A 71 -0.02 -15.24 -7.97
CA ASP A 71 1.06 -15.52 -8.95
C ASP A 71 1.40 -14.29 -9.78
N THR A 72 0.41 -13.45 -10.09
CA THR A 72 0.64 -12.16 -10.76
C THR A 72 1.47 -11.23 -9.87
N PHE A 73 1.21 -11.20 -8.56
CA PHE A 73 2.07 -10.48 -7.59
C PHE A 73 3.43 -11.14 -7.43
N GLY A 74 3.53 -12.47 -7.46
CA GLY A 74 4.80 -13.19 -7.48
C GLY A 74 5.69 -12.77 -8.67
N THR A 75 5.08 -12.66 -9.86
CA THR A 75 5.74 -12.14 -11.07
C THR A 75 6.22 -10.71 -10.86
N ALA A 76 5.37 -9.85 -10.30
CA ALA A 76 5.72 -8.46 -10.00
C ALA A 76 6.91 -8.34 -9.03
N LEU A 77 6.96 -9.19 -8.01
CA LEU A 77 8.06 -9.25 -7.03
C LEU A 77 9.36 -9.70 -7.68
N ARG A 78 9.33 -10.74 -8.52
CA ARG A 78 10.52 -11.19 -9.28
C ARG A 78 11.08 -10.08 -10.18
N ARG A 79 10.20 -9.26 -10.75
CA ARG A 79 10.57 -8.12 -11.61
C ARG A 79 10.93 -6.85 -10.83
N MET A 80 10.77 -6.86 -9.50
CA MET A 80 10.90 -5.65 -8.67
C MET A 80 10.01 -4.50 -9.16
N ASP A 81 8.85 -4.83 -9.74
CA ASP A 81 7.98 -3.92 -10.50
C ASP A 81 6.52 -4.06 -10.03
N MET A 82 6.32 -3.78 -8.75
CA MET A 82 5.03 -3.94 -8.08
C MET A 82 4.00 -2.93 -8.59
N PRO A 83 2.72 -3.32 -8.74
CA PRO A 83 1.63 -2.40 -9.02
C PRO A 83 1.32 -1.59 -7.76
N GLY A 84 2.03 -0.49 -7.59
CA GLY A 84 1.92 0.33 -6.38
C GLY A 84 1.10 1.60 -6.56
N GLY A 85 0.61 2.12 -5.43
CA GLY A 85 -0.07 3.41 -5.33
C GLY A 85 0.82 4.41 -4.63
N ALA A 86 0.76 5.69 -5.04
CA ALA A 86 1.43 6.74 -4.29
C ALA A 86 0.56 7.15 -3.10
N LEU A 87 1.16 7.23 -1.91
CA LEU A 87 0.66 8.10 -0.85
C LEU A 87 1.55 9.34 -0.87
N SER A 88 0.94 10.52 -0.98
CA SER A 88 1.67 11.78 -0.92
C SER A 88 2.56 11.80 0.33
N SER A 89 3.86 11.98 0.13
CA SER A 89 4.84 12.14 1.19
C SER A 89 4.54 13.41 2.00
N TRP A 90 4.88 13.34 3.29
CA TRP A 90 4.80 14.39 4.28
C TRP A 90 5.11 15.77 3.70
N GLY A 91 4.18 16.73 3.85
CA GLY A 91 4.39 18.12 3.45
C GLY A 91 4.16 18.46 1.98
N ALA A 92 3.80 17.50 1.11
CA ALA A 92 3.29 17.80 -0.23
C ALA A 92 1.83 18.31 -0.15
N THR A 93 1.63 19.41 0.60
CA THR A 93 0.43 20.22 0.50
C THR A 93 0.38 20.69 -0.95
N ARG A 94 -0.56 20.17 -1.74
CA ARG A 94 -0.89 20.78 -3.03
C ARG A 94 -1.29 22.21 -2.70
N LEU A 95 -0.43 23.17 -3.03
CA LEU A 95 -0.81 24.57 -3.04
C LEU A 95 -2.02 24.69 -3.98
N PRO A 96 -3.10 25.37 -3.57
CA PRO A 96 -4.23 25.62 -4.46
C PRO A 96 -3.74 26.27 -5.75
N GLU A 97 -4.13 25.72 -6.90
CA GLU A 97 -4.01 26.42 -8.19
C GLU A 97 -4.98 27.61 -8.18
N THR A 98 -4.58 28.70 -7.52
CA THR A 98 -5.16 30.02 -7.78
C THR A 98 -4.19 30.80 -8.64
N ALA A 99 -4.63 31.05 -9.87
CA ALA A 99 -3.94 31.81 -10.88
C ALA A 99 -3.57 33.22 -10.39
N THR A 100 -2.30 33.46 -10.12
CA THR A 100 -1.69 34.80 -10.08
C THR A 100 -0.24 34.71 -10.55
N PRO A 101 0.20 35.57 -11.49
CA PRO A 101 1.62 35.74 -11.79
C PRO A 101 2.25 36.76 -10.83
N LEU A 102 3.56 36.65 -10.60
CA LEU A 102 4.50 37.47 -9.78
C LEU A 102 4.90 36.78 -8.45
N ALA A 103 6.16 36.72 -8.01
CA ALA A 103 7.37 37.46 -8.36
C ALA A 103 8.64 36.60 -8.19
N ALA A 104 9.70 36.93 -8.94
CA ALA A 104 11.00 36.24 -9.02
C ALA A 104 11.90 36.34 -7.76
N SER A 105 11.33 36.62 -6.59
CA SER A 105 12.08 36.76 -5.32
C SER A 105 11.69 35.75 -4.24
N ALA A 106 10.97 34.67 -4.60
CA ALA A 106 10.76 33.49 -3.74
C ALA A 106 11.76 32.34 -4.05
N LEU A 107 12.90 32.66 -4.67
CA LEU A 107 13.93 31.71 -5.08
C LEU A 107 14.99 31.54 -3.98
N SER A 108 14.59 31.06 -2.80
CA SER A 108 15.53 30.62 -1.76
C SER A 108 14.86 29.62 -0.81
N GLY A 109 14.49 28.44 -1.33
CA GLY A 109 14.02 27.35 -0.48
C GLY A 109 13.53 26.09 -1.21
N GLN A 110 13.13 26.20 -2.48
CA GLN A 110 12.41 25.12 -3.18
C GLN A 110 13.30 24.15 -3.98
N PHE A 111 14.54 23.92 -3.55
CA PHE A 111 15.47 22.95 -4.18
C PHE A 111 15.86 21.78 -3.25
N PHE A 112 14.94 21.29 -2.42
CA PHE A 112 15.06 19.92 -1.90
C PHE A 112 14.19 18.99 -2.74
N GLY A 113 14.87 18.02 -3.34
CA GLY A 113 14.41 17.21 -4.46
C GLY A 113 12.99 16.71 -4.33
N ALA A 114 12.29 16.69 -5.47
CA ALA A 114 11.14 15.84 -5.66
C ALA A 114 11.54 14.43 -5.21
N THR A 115 11.20 14.09 -3.97
CA THR A 115 11.45 12.77 -3.41
C THR A 115 10.79 11.81 -4.37
N PRO A 116 11.52 10.81 -4.92
CA PRO A 116 10.93 9.84 -5.82
C PRO A 116 9.66 9.31 -5.16
N ARG A 117 8.50 9.59 -5.76
CA ARG A 117 7.20 9.12 -5.25
C ARG A 117 7.19 7.61 -5.43
N ARG A 118 7.75 6.89 -4.45
CA ARG A 118 7.89 5.44 -4.51
C ARG A 118 6.49 4.85 -4.39
N LEU A 119 6.13 4.04 -5.39
CA LEU A 119 4.84 3.37 -5.45
C LEU A 119 4.81 2.31 -4.35
N LEU A 120 3.84 2.41 -3.44
CA LEU A 120 3.67 1.48 -2.34
C LEU A 120 2.90 0.26 -2.82
N GLY A 121 3.42 -0.94 -2.54
CA GLY A 121 2.68 -2.18 -2.73
C GLY A 121 1.47 -2.28 -1.80
N PRO A 122 0.60 -3.30 -1.96
CA PRO A 122 -0.62 -3.42 -1.17
C PRO A 122 -0.41 -3.42 0.35
N VAL A 123 0.59 -4.16 0.85
CA VAL A 123 0.86 -4.29 2.29
C VAL A 123 1.45 -3.01 2.87
N GLU A 124 2.38 -2.39 2.14
CA GLU A 124 3.02 -1.12 2.48
C GLU A 124 1.99 0.00 2.51
N TYR A 125 1.11 0.06 1.50
CA TYR A 125 0.05 1.04 1.42
C TYR A 125 -0.93 0.91 2.59
N LEU A 126 -1.38 -0.31 2.93
CA LEU A 126 -2.25 -0.54 4.09
C LEU A 126 -1.60 -0.07 5.39
N THR A 127 -0.30 -0.37 5.56
CA THR A 127 0.46 0.00 6.76
C THR A 127 0.63 1.50 6.88
N VAL A 128 0.99 2.16 5.78
CA VAL A 128 1.13 3.63 5.74
C VAL A 128 -0.22 4.30 5.94
N TRP A 129 -1.28 3.83 5.30
CA TRP A 129 -2.63 4.40 5.46
C TRP A 129 -3.16 4.24 6.89
N HIS A 130 -2.88 3.12 7.56
CA HIS A 130 -3.24 2.95 8.97
C HIS A 130 -2.54 3.96 9.89
N LEU A 131 -1.25 4.24 9.63
CA LEU A 131 -0.44 5.12 10.48
C LEU A 131 -0.58 6.61 10.14
N GLN A 132 -0.93 6.93 8.90
CA GLN A 132 -1.07 8.32 8.47
C GLN A 132 -2.43 8.90 8.81
N ARG A 133 -2.41 10.05 9.48
CA ARG A 133 -3.55 10.98 9.55
C ARG A 133 -3.59 11.81 8.27
N THR A 134 -3.83 11.17 7.12
CA THR A 134 -4.08 11.90 5.87
C THR A 134 -5.43 12.63 5.92
N GLN A 135 -5.74 13.49 4.94
CA GLN A 135 -7.07 14.10 4.79
C GLN A 135 -8.20 13.10 4.49
N ARG A 136 -7.88 11.79 4.40
CA ARG A 136 -8.85 10.71 4.21
C ARG A 136 -9.26 10.13 5.56
N SER A 137 -10.40 9.46 5.60
CA SER A 137 -10.78 8.70 6.80
C SER A 137 -9.68 7.71 7.17
N THR A 138 -9.31 7.71 8.45
CA THR A 138 -8.26 6.84 8.99
C THR A 138 -8.70 5.39 8.91
N LEU A 139 -7.77 4.50 8.55
CA LEU A 139 -8.03 3.06 8.57
C LEU A 139 -7.97 2.59 10.03
N GLY A 140 -9.14 2.37 10.64
CA GLY A 140 -9.23 1.89 12.03
C GLY A 140 -8.47 0.58 12.25
N ALA A 141 -7.98 0.36 13.46
CA ALA A 141 -7.10 -0.78 13.79
C ALA A 141 -7.72 -2.15 13.43
N ALA A 142 -9.03 -2.33 13.69
CA ALA A 142 -9.74 -3.57 13.34
C ALA A 142 -9.77 -3.80 11.82
N THR A 143 -10.11 -2.75 11.04
CA THR A 143 -10.14 -2.83 9.58
C THR A 143 -8.76 -3.09 9.01
N PHE A 144 -7.73 -2.40 9.52
CA PHE A 144 -6.35 -2.63 9.12
C PHE A 144 -5.93 -4.09 9.36
N ARG A 145 -6.15 -4.62 10.57
CA ARG A 145 -5.81 -6.01 10.91
C ARG A 145 -6.49 -7.00 9.97
N THR A 146 -7.81 -6.87 9.79
CA THR A 146 -8.59 -7.77 8.91
C THR A 146 -8.14 -7.67 7.45
N SER A 147 -7.96 -6.46 6.92
CA SER A 147 -7.50 -6.26 5.54
C SER A 147 -6.08 -6.78 5.32
N LEU A 148 -5.18 -6.59 6.29
CA LEU A 148 -3.82 -7.10 6.23
C LEU A 148 -3.78 -8.63 6.25
N ALA A 149 -4.52 -9.27 7.17
CA ALA A 149 -4.60 -10.73 7.25
C ALA A 149 -5.13 -11.33 5.93
N ARG A 150 -6.20 -10.77 5.37
CA ARG A 150 -6.75 -11.19 4.07
C ARG A 150 -5.76 -11.01 2.92
N MET A 151 -5.05 -9.89 2.88
CA MET A 151 -4.03 -9.64 1.87
C MET A 151 -2.88 -10.65 1.96
N ILE A 152 -2.40 -10.97 3.16
CA ILE A 152 -1.35 -11.97 3.38
C ILE A 152 -1.85 -13.37 2.99
N ALA A 153 -3.08 -13.72 3.36
CA ALA A 153 -3.70 -15.00 2.99
C ALA A 153 -3.79 -15.15 1.46
N LEU A 154 -4.20 -14.10 0.75
CA LEU A 154 -4.21 -14.05 -0.72
C LEU A 154 -2.79 -14.25 -1.28
N LEU A 155 -1.81 -13.47 -0.82
CA LEU A 155 -0.43 -13.53 -1.31
C LEU A 155 0.22 -14.89 -1.02
N ASN A 156 -0.14 -15.55 0.09
CA ASN A 156 0.33 -16.88 0.43
C ASN A 156 -0.14 -17.99 -0.52
N ARG A 157 -1.10 -17.72 -1.42
CA ARG A 157 -1.51 -18.67 -2.47
C ARG A 157 -0.46 -18.85 -3.59
N SER A 158 0.58 -18.00 -3.61
CA SER A 158 1.73 -18.12 -4.50
C SER A 158 3.01 -18.31 -3.70
N ASP A 159 3.80 -19.33 -4.05
CA ASP A 159 5.09 -19.61 -3.40
C ASP A 159 6.07 -18.45 -3.57
N ASP A 160 6.06 -17.80 -4.74
CA ASP A 160 6.90 -16.64 -5.04
C ASP A 160 6.54 -15.46 -4.16
N ALA A 161 5.25 -15.11 -4.08
CA ALA A 161 4.80 -14.00 -3.27
C ALA A 161 5.04 -14.26 -1.77
N ARG A 162 4.72 -15.47 -1.29
CA ARG A 162 5.02 -15.89 0.10
C ARG A 162 6.50 -15.76 0.45
N THR A 163 7.39 -16.01 -0.51
CA THR A 163 8.84 -16.02 -0.27
C THR A 163 9.46 -14.62 -0.41
N LEU A 164 9.10 -13.89 -1.47
CA LEU A 164 9.76 -12.64 -1.85
C LEU A 164 9.17 -11.41 -1.16
N TYR A 165 7.87 -11.39 -0.85
CA TYR A 165 7.23 -10.23 -0.25
C TYR A 165 7.79 -9.91 1.15
N PRO A 166 7.95 -10.88 2.09
CA PRO A 166 8.56 -10.59 3.38
C PRO A 166 9.99 -10.04 3.26
N GLN A 167 10.76 -10.51 2.27
CA GLN A 167 12.12 -10.04 2.02
C GLN A 167 12.13 -8.59 1.54
N LYS A 168 11.23 -8.26 0.62
CA LYS A 168 11.01 -6.87 0.18
C LYS A 168 10.67 -5.96 1.36
N LEU A 169 9.74 -6.37 2.23
CA LEU A 169 9.34 -5.59 3.40
C LEU A 169 10.49 -5.39 4.39
N ALA A 170 11.31 -6.42 4.61
CA ALA A 170 12.48 -6.32 5.47
C ALA A 170 13.52 -5.32 4.89
N ALA A 171 13.76 -5.37 3.58
CA ALA A 171 14.65 -4.42 2.91
C ALA A 171 14.13 -2.98 2.99
N ASP A 172 12.83 -2.78 2.74
CA ASP A 172 12.18 -1.47 2.84
C ASP A 172 12.19 -0.92 4.29
N ALA A 173 12.13 -1.78 5.30
CA ALA A 173 12.19 -1.37 6.70
C ALA A 173 13.62 -0.96 7.15
N GLN A 174 14.66 -1.56 6.56
CA GLN A 174 16.06 -1.27 6.86
C GLN A 174 16.60 -0.04 6.11
N ASN A 175 16.01 0.30 4.96
CA ASN A 175 16.47 1.41 4.15
C ASN A 175 16.03 2.77 4.76
N GLU A 176 16.91 3.36 5.57
CA GLU A 176 16.66 4.66 6.22
C GLU A 176 16.84 5.85 5.26
N LEU A 177 17.61 5.65 4.19
CA LEU A 177 18.09 6.72 3.29
C LEU A 177 16.97 7.31 2.42
N GLU A 178 15.85 6.60 2.26
CA GLU A 178 14.83 6.97 1.28
C GLU A 178 13.75 7.94 1.79
N GLY A 179 13.68 8.23 3.10
CA GLY A 179 12.70 9.19 3.66
C GLY A 179 11.21 8.86 3.42
N ALA A 180 10.90 7.74 2.77
CA ALA A 180 9.55 7.35 2.34
C ALA A 180 8.68 6.85 3.50
N TYR A 181 9.31 6.34 4.56
CA TYR A 181 8.64 5.74 5.71
C TYR A 181 9.09 6.42 7.01
N THR A 182 8.13 6.69 7.89
CA THR A 182 8.47 7.09 9.26
C THR A 182 9.11 5.93 10.00
N ARG A 183 9.81 6.22 11.11
CA ARG A 183 10.34 5.18 12.00
C ARG A 183 9.24 4.21 12.48
N ALA A 184 8.04 4.72 12.75
CA ALA A 184 6.89 3.91 13.15
C ALA A 184 6.43 2.97 12.02
N THR A 185 6.38 3.45 10.78
CA THR A 185 6.07 2.61 9.62
C THR A 185 7.14 1.54 9.42
N ARG A 186 8.42 1.90 9.46
CA ARG A 186 9.53 0.94 9.30
C ARG A 186 9.50 -0.15 10.36
N ALA A 187 9.27 0.20 11.63
CA ALA A 187 9.14 -0.77 12.72
C ALA A 187 7.97 -1.75 12.47
N ARG A 188 6.83 -1.25 11.97
CA ARG A 188 5.66 -2.08 11.66
C ARG A 188 5.88 -2.99 10.45
N LEU A 189 6.50 -2.49 9.38
CA LEU A 189 6.88 -3.31 8.22
C LEU A 189 7.90 -4.40 8.62
N ALA A 190 8.86 -4.09 9.48
CA ALA A 190 9.80 -5.07 10.01
C ALA A 190 9.11 -6.19 10.82
N ALA A 191 8.14 -5.83 11.66
CA ALA A 191 7.36 -6.81 12.44
C ALA A 191 6.53 -7.73 11.52
N ILE A 192 5.87 -7.17 10.50
CA ILE A 192 5.15 -7.93 9.47
C ILE A 192 6.11 -8.89 8.76
N ALA A 193 7.24 -8.38 8.27
CA ALA A 193 8.23 -9.17 7.56
C ALA A 193 8.77 -10.33 8.40
N ALA A 194 9.10 -10.08 9.66
CA ALA A 194 9.63 -11.08 10.58
C ALA A 194 8.60 -12.18 10.89
N ALA A 195 7.37 -11.80 11.25
CA ALA A 195 6.29 -12.74 11.53
C ALA A 195 5.97 -13.60 10.29
N TRP A 196 5.90 -12.98 9.11
CA TRP A 196 5.57 -13.66 7.87
C TRP A 196 6.68 -14.63 7.45
N LYS A 197 7.95 -14.20 7.53
CA LYS A 197 9.11 -15.06 7.26
C LYS A 197 9.22 -16.24 8.22
N ALA A 198 8.76 -16.08 9.47
CA ALA A 198 8.70 -17.15 10.46
C ALA A 198 7.57 -18.18 10.19
N GLY A 199 6.79 -18.03 9.11
CA GLY A 199 5.74 -18.96 8.75
C GLY A 199 4.48 -18.85 9.63
N ARG A 200 4.31 -17.73 10.34
CA ARG A 200 3.09 -17.49 11.14
C ARG A 200 1.86 -17.39 10.24
N THR A 201 0.70 -17.67 10.82
CA THR A 201 -0.60 -17.53 10.13
C THR A 201 -0.86 -16.07 9.72
N PRO A 202 -1.68 -15.81 8.68
CA PRO A 202 -1.98 -14.44 8.26
C PRO A 202 -2.52 -13.54 9.38
N ASP A 203 -3.33 -14.10 10.29
CA ASP A 203 -3.86 -13.38 11.44
C ASP A 203 -2.76 -13.03 12.46
N GLU A 204 -1.84 -13.95 12.74
CA GLU A 204 -0.70 -13.70 13.63
C GLU A 204 0.27 -12.67 13.03
N VAL A 205 0.46 -12.65 11.71
CA VAL A 205 1.26 -11.63 11.04
C VAL A 205 0.59 -10.25 11.16
N ALA A 206 -0.73 -10.18 10.94
CA ALA A 206 -1.47 -8.94 11.11
C ALA A 206 -1.50 -8.46 12.57
N GLN A 207 -1.53 -9.40 13.51
CA GLN A 207 -1.45 -9.13 14.94
C GLN A 207 -0.06 -8.63 15.36
N ALA A 208 1.02 -9.22 14.83
CA ALA A 208 2.39 -8.74 15.04
C ALA A 208 2.56 -7.29 14.54
N ALA A 209 1.87 -6.93 13.46
CA ALA A 209 1.81 -5.53 13.02
C ALA A 209 1.20 -4.63 14.09
N MET A 210 0.19 -5.06 14.84
CA MET A 210 -0.48 -4.24 15.86
C MET A 210 0.31 -4.08 17.15
N GLU A 211 1.08 -5.10 17.53
CA GLU A 211 1.85 -5.14 18.78
C GLU A 211 3.03 -4.16 18.82
N VAL A 212 3.43 -3.66 17.64
CA VAL A 212 4.40 -2.56 17.55
C VAL A 212 3.82 -1.32 18.21
N ARG A 213 4.26 -1.06 19.43
CA ARG A 213 3.96 0.17 20.17
C ARG A 213 4.60 1.35 19.44
N GLU A 214 3.82 2.38 19.17
CA GLU A 214 4.39 3.68 18.87
C GLU A 214 5.13 4.12 20.14
N THR A 215 6.45 4.26 20.08
CA THR A 215 7.17 4.93 21.15
C THR A 215 6.59 6.35 21.25
N GLU A 216 5.80 6.59 22.29
CA GLU A 216 5.27 7.92 22.62
C GLU A 216 6.42 8.92 22.54
N HIS A 217 6.24 9.96 21.74
CA HIS A 217 7.02 11.17 21.94
C HIS A 217 6.49 11.78 23.25
N PRO A 218 7.37 12.19 24.19
CA PRO A 218 6.94 12.99 25.33
C PRO A 218 6.16 14.20 24.80
N ARG A 219 4.91 14.36 25.24
CA ARG A 219 4.05 15.51 24.89
C ARG A 219 4.50 16.82 25.56
N ASP A 220 5.73 16.88 26.09
CA ASP A 220 6.19 17.92 27.01
C ASP A 220 7.26 18.85 26.46
N TRP A 221 7.44 18.95 25.14
CA TRP A 221 8.12 20.12 24.57
C TRP A 221 7.14 21.26 24.37
N VAL A 222 6.69 21.80 25.50
CA VAL A 222 6.24 23.18 25.59
C VAL A 222 7.45 24.05 25.25
N MET A 223 7.43 24.69 24.08
CA MET A 223 8.23 25.88 23.83
C MET A 223 7.81 26.94 24.86
N ARG A 224 8.55 27.01 25.97
CA ARG A 224 8.64 28.22 26.77
C ARG A 224 9.89 28.95 26.31
N ASP A 225 9.63 30.14 25.79
CA ASP A 225 10.51 31.30 25.67
C ASP A 225 11.85 31.11 24.95
N LEU A 226 11.93 31.67 23.74
CA LEU A 226 12.98 32.60 23.30
C LEU A 226 12.42 33.51 22.20
#